data_AF-A0A7J4XNS4-F1
#
_entry.id   AF-A0A7J4XNS4-F1
#
_cell.length_a   1.000
_cell.length_b   1.000
_cell.length_c   1.000
_cell.angle_alpha   90.00
_cell.angle_beta   90.00
_cell.angle_gamma   90.00
#
_symmetry.space_group_name_H-M   'P 1'
#
loop_
_entity.id
_entity.type
_entity.pdbx_description
1 polymer ?
#
loop_
_entity_poly.entity_id
_entity_poly.type
_entity_poly.pdbx_seq_one_letter_code
_entity_poly.pdbx_strand_id
1 'polypeptide(L)'
;MKKYLFFLGMALVALIFSSCNGKKGVFTPTSSGRAYEILVVVDHALWERPAGRALYDVLDTDVPGLPQSERSFRIMYTSPKDYDSTLKLIRNIIIVDVRDIYTKPAFKYAKDVYAAPQLILTIQAPNEQEFEKFVEENKQQIIDFFTRAEMNRQIAQLQHKHNDYISTKVGSKFDCDIWLPAELASSKEGKDFFWASTNTATGDQNFVIYSYPYTDKNTFTKEYFIHKRDSVMKANIPGAKEGMYMSTDSITVDVRPIDVHGDYTMEARGLWRMKGDFMGGPFVSHTRLDKANQRIITAEIFVYSPDKLKRNLVRMLEASLYTLKLPAEKVQGEIPMGNVAREEQTNK
;
A
#
# COMPACT_ATOMS: atom_id res chain seq x y z
N MET A 1 -21.85 22.32 -61.06
CA MET A 1 -22.20 22.35 -59.61
C MET A 1 -21.75 21.10 -58.86
N LYS A 2 -22.04 19.86 -59.28
CA LYS A 2 -21.60 18.62 -58.59
C LYS A 2 -20.08 18.47 -58.38
N LYS A 3 -19.24 18.88 -59.33
CA LYS A 3 -17.76 18.81 -59.19
C LYS A 3 -17.22 19.77 -58.12
N TYR A 4 -17.82 20.96 -57.98
CA TYR A 4 -17.42 21.93 -56.95
C TYR A 4 -17.87 21.51 -55.54
N LEU A 5 -19.05 20.88 -55.42
CA LEU A 5 -19.46 20.25 -54.15
C LEU A 5 -18.53 19.10 -53.74
N PHE A 6 -17.99 18.34 -54.69
CA PHE A 6 -17.07 17.25 -54.39
C PHE A 6 -15.72 17.77 -53.86
N PHE A 7 -15.16 18.81 -54.50
CA PHE A 7 -13.94 19.46 -54.00
C PHE A 7 -14.16 20.19 -52.67
N LEU A 8 -15.33 20.78 -52.44
CA LEU A 8 -15.70 21.39 -51.17
C LEU A 8 -15.81 20.33 -50.06
N GLY A 9 -16.39 19.16 -50.36
CA GLY A 9 -16.45 18.02 -49.43
C GLY A 9 -15.08 17.45 -49.09
N MET A 10 -14.17 17.37 -50.06
CA MET A 10 -12.81 16.87 -49.84
C MET A 10 -11.94 17.85 -49.03
N ALA A 11 -12.14 19.17 -49.23
CA ALA A 11 -11.53 20.21 -48.41
C ALA A 11 -12.09 20.22 -46.97
N LEU A 12 -13.39 19.94 -46.80
CA LEU A 12 -14.02 19.84 -45.50
C LEU A 12 -13.48 18.64 -44.70
N VAL A 13 -13.26 17.48 -45.34
CA VAL A 13 -12.66 16.30 -44.69
C VAL A 13 -11.19 16.52 -44.31
N ALA A 14 -10.42 17.27 -45.11
CA ALA A 14 -9.05 17.65 -44.77
C ALA A 14 -8.94 18.60 -43.56
N LEU A 15 -9.98 19.42 -43.33
CA LEU A 15 -10.07 20.32 -42.17
C LEU A 15 -10.43 19.59 -40.87
N ILE A 16 -11.07 18.42 -40.92
CA ILE A 16 -11.37 17.60 -39.71
C ILE A 16 -10.08 16.97 -39.15
N PHE A 17 -9.05 16.77 -39.98
CA PHE A 17 -7.73 16.30 -39.53
C PHE A 17 -6.76 17.42 -39.08
N SER A 18 -7.20 18.68 -39.10
CA SER A 18 -6.38 19.84 -38.71
C SER A 18 -6.95 20.59 -37.49
N SER A 19 -7.54 19.88 -36.53
CA SER A 19 -7.83 20.43 -35.20
C SER A 19 -6.72 20.04 -34.22
N CYS A 20 -5.55 20.62 -34.42
CA CYS A 20 -4.54 20.75 -33.37
C CYS A 20 -4.73 22.14 -32.75
N ASN A 21 -5.46 22.21 -31.64
CA ASN A 21 -5.51 23.40 -30.80
C ASN A 21 -5.37 23.02 -29.31
N GLY A 22 -4.12 23.00 -28.87
CA GLY A 22 -3.70 23.68 -27.64
C GLY A 22 -4.21 23.17 -26.29
N LYS A 23 -3.68 22.03 -25.83
CA LYS A 23 -3.26 21.84 -24.42
C LYS A 23 -1.94 21.05 -24.41
N LYS A 24 -0.92 21.60 -23.77
CA LYS A 24 0.44 21.03 -23.65
C LYS A 24 0.41 19.72 -22.84
N GLY A 25 1.15 18.70 -23.30
CA GLY A 25 1.55 17.50 -22.53
C GLY A 25 1.11 16.15 -23.11
N VAL A 26 1.57 15.79 -24.30
CA VAL A 26 1.24 14.51 -24.97
C VAL A 26 2.29 13.44 -24.60
N PHE A 27 1.84 12.45 -23.83
CA PHE A 27 2.49 11.18 -23.42
C PHE A 27 3.74 11.23 -22.53
N THR A 28 3.54 11.44 -21.23
CA THR A 28 4.43 10.82 -20.23
C THR A 28 4.28 9.30 -20.35
N PRO A 29 5.35 8.53 -20.65
CA PRO A 29 5.25 7.09 -20.85
C PRO A 29 4.79 6.37 -19.57
N THR A 30 4.22 5.18 -19.70
CA THR A 30 3.88 4.36 -18.53
C THR A 30 5.15 3.92 -17.80
N SER A 31 5.18 4.06 -16.48
CA SER A 31 6.31 3.64 -15.65
C SER A 31 6.52 2.12 -15.67
N SER A 32 7.77 1.69 -15.55
CA SER A 32 8.18 0.29 -15.45
C SER A 32 8.61 -0.08 -14.02
N GLY A 33 9.11 -1.31 -13.83
CA GLY A 33 9.54 -1.84 -12.53
C GLY A 33 8.43 -2.58 -11.78
N ARG A 34 8.82 -3.47 -10.86
CA ARG A 34 7.89 -4.27 -10.06
C ARG A 34 7.40 -3.49 -8.84
N ALA A 35 6.32 -3.97 -8.22
CA ALA A 35 5.86 -3.46 -6.95
C ALA A 35 6.94 -3.64 -5.88
N TYR A 36 7.12 -2.60 -5.06
CA TYR A 36 8.11 -2.59 -3.98
C TYR A 36 9.55 -2.86 -4.47
N GLU A 37 9.87 -2.39 -5.66
CA GLU A 37 11.23 -2.29 -6.19
C GLU A 37 11.65 -0.83 -6.22
N ILE A 38 12.89 -0.55 -5.83
CA ILE A 38 13.48 0.79 -5.78
C ILE A 38 14.78 0.78 -6.57
N LEU A 39 14.93 1.76 -7.47
CA LEU A 39 16.21 2.10 -8.07
C LEU A 39 16.89 3.22 -7.25
N VAL A 40 18.09 2.97 -6.76
CA VAL A 40 18.93 3.98 -6.10
C VAL A 40 19.96 4.51 -7.12
N VAL A 41 19.89 5.80 -7.42
CA VAL A 41 20.87 6.50 -8.25
C VAL A 41 21.87 7.18 -7.33
N VAL A 42 23.09 6.64 -7.28
CA VAL A 42 24.10 7.00 -6.29
C VAL A 42 25.50 6.72 -6.86
N ASP A 43 26.47 7.58 -6.55
CA ASP A 43 27.86 7.33 -6.96
C ASP A 43 28.37 6.00 -6.38
N HIS A 44 29.06 5.20 -7.20
CA HIS A 44 29.51 3.88 -6.80
C HIS A 44 30.44 3.90 -5.59
N ALA A 45 31.32 4.91 -5.47
CA ALA A 45 32.21 5.01 -4.33
C ALA A 45 31.46 5.31 -3.03
N LEU A 46 30.38 6.10 -3.10
CA LEU A 46 29.52 6.39 -1.94
C LEU A 46 28.69 5.16 -1.55
N TRP A 47 28.18 4.41 -2.53
CA TRP A 47 27.36 3.21 -2.29
C TRP A 47 28.09 2.13 -1.47
N GLU A 48 29.38 1.94 -1.74
CA GLU A 48 30.22 0.96 -1.04
C GLU A 48 30.73 1.44 0.34
N ARG A 49 30.43 2.69 0.72
CA ARG A 49 30.82 3.30 2.00
C ARG A 49 29.69 3.21 3.05
N PRO A 50 29.97 3.52 4.34
CA PRO A 50 28.96 3.49 5.41
C PRO A 50 27.68 4.26 5.07
N ALA A 51 27.79 5.44 4.46
CA ALA A 51 26.64 6.22 3.99
C ALA A 51 25.71 5.46 3.03
N GLY A 52 26.27 4.78 2.02
CA GLY A 52 25.51 3.94 1.09
C GLY A 52 24.89 2.73 1.78
N ARG A 53 25.64 2.10 2.69
CA ARG A 53 25.17 0.97 3.50
C ARG A 53 24.02 1.34 4.43
N ALA A 54 24.02 2.52 5.05
CA ALA A 54 22.92 3.00 5.87
C ALA A 54 21.60 3.08 5.07
N LEU A 55 21.64 3.62 3.84
CA LEU A 55 20.46 3.62 2.96
C LEU A 55 20.05 2.20 2.56
N TYR A 56 21.00 1.34 2.20
CA TYR A 56 20.70 -0.06 1.89
C TYR A 56 19.97 -0.73 3.06
N ASP A 57 20.46 -0.61 4.29
CA ASP A 57 19.91 -1.26 5.48
C ASP A 57 18.50 -0.73 5.83
N VAL A 58 18.24 0.57 5.59
CA VAL A 58 16.89 1.13 5.67
C VAL A 58 15.94 0.46 4.68
N LEU A 59 16.35 0.30 3.42
CA LEU A 59 15.50 -0.30 2.38
C LEU A 59 15.36 -1.82 2.49
N ASP A 60 16.35 -2.50 3.06
CA ASP A 60 16.38 -3.96 3.28
C ASP A 60 15.68 -4.37 4.59
N THR A 61 15.18 -3.40 5.37
CA THR A 61 14.46 -3.65 6.63
C THR A 61 13.28 -4.60 6.42
N ASP A 62 13.14 -5.57 7.32
CA ASP A 62 12.08 -6.57 7.26
C ASP A 62 10.67 -5.98 7.38
N VAL A 63 9.71 -6.59 6.67
CA VAL A 63 8.30 -6.28 6.84
C VAL A 63 7.78 -6.87 8.14
N PRO A 64 7.18 -6.06 9.04
CA PRO A 64 6.70 -6.54 10.33
C PRO A 64 5.50 -7.47 10.18
N GLY A 65 5.37 -8.41 11.11
CA GLY A 65 4.23 -9.33 11.20
C GLY A 65 4.26 -10.52 10.23
N LEU A 66 5.40 -10.75 9.54
CA LEU A 66 5.58 -11.93 8.71
C LEU A 66 6.23 -13.09 9.49
N PRO A 67 5.89 -14.36 9.17
CA PRO A 67 6.46 -15.52 9.85
C PRO A 67 7.93 -15.79 9.48
N GLN A 68 8.38 -15.27 8.34
CA GLN A 68 9.77 -15.30 7.91
C GLN A 68 10.23 -13.89 7.50
N SER A 69 11.51 -13.59 7.68
CA SER A 69 12.12 -12.33 7.25
C SER A 69 11.94 -12.14 5.75
N GLU A 70 11.36 -11.01 5.38
CA GLU A 70 11.20 -10.56 4.00
C GLU A 70 11.46 -9.06 3.93
N ARG A 71 12.52 -8.69 3.21
CA ARG A 71 12.92 -7.29 2.99
C ARG A 71 11.77 -6.40 2.50
N SER A 72 11.77 -5.14 2.94
CA SER A 72 10.76 -4.16 2.54
C SER A 72 10.79 -3.83 1.06
N PHE A 73 11.97 -3.77 0.44
CA PHE A 73 12.07 -3.47 -0.99
C PHE A 73 13.06 -4.38 -1.70
N ARG A 74 12.84 -4.61 -2.99
CA ARG A 74 13.92 -5.06 -3.87
C ARG A 74 14.74 -3.85 -4.28
N ILE A 75 16.03 -3.89 -4.00
CA ILE A 75 16.93 -2.76 -4.24
C ILE A 75 17.72 -3.03 -5.53
N MET A 76 17.71 -2.06 -6.43
CA MET A 76 18.65 -1.93 -7.54
C MET A 76 19.42 -0.64 -7.34
N TYR A 77 20.66 -0.56 -7.82
CA TYR A 77 21.40 0.69 -7.83
C TYR A 77 22.09 0.93 -9.18
N THR A 78 22.35 2.20 -9.48
CA THR A 78 23.13 2.62 -10.65
C THR A 78 23.90 3.90 -10.35
N SER A 79 25.02 4.12 -11.03
CA SER A 79 25.73 5.40 -10.96
C SER A 79 24.99 6.48 -11.75
N PRO A 80 25.08 7.77 -11.38
CA PRO A 80 24.41 8.86 -12.10
C PRO A 80 24.78 8.92 -13.60
N LYS A 81 26.02 8.57 -13.95
CA LYS A 81 26.51 8.48 -15.34
C LYS A 81 25.79 7.40 -16.18
N ASP A 82 25.30 6.36 -15.52
CA ASP A 82 24.65 5.20 -16.13
C ASP A 82 23.11 5.26 -15.97
N TYR A 83 22.58 6.36 -15.41
CA TYR A 83 21.14 6.59 -15.23
C TYR A 83 20.48 7.03 -16.55
N ASP A 84 20.37 6.07 -17.45
CA ASP A 84 19.90 6.23 -18.82
C ASP A 84 18.36 6.40 -18.93
N SER A 85 17.87 6.50 -20.17
CA SER A 85 16.44 6.62 -20.47
C SER A 85 15.61 5.41 -20.03
N THR A 86 16.20 4.21 -19.96
CA THR A 86 15.49 2.98 -19.57
C THR A 86 15.26 2.97 -18.07
N LEU A 87 16.30 3.25 -17.29
CA LEU A 87 16.26 3.31 -15.83
C LEU A 87 15.37 4.47 -15.36
N LYS A 88 15.31 5.58 -16.10
CA LYS A 88 14.38 6.68 -15.86
C LYS A 88 12.91 6.30 -15.92
N LEU A 89 12.53 5.15 -16.52
CA LEU A 89 11.14 4.71 -16.53
C LEU A 89 10.71 4.00 -15.24
N ILE A 90 11.64 3.63 -14.35
CA ILE A 90 11.32 2.89 -13.11
C ILE A 90 10.43 3.75 -12.20
N ARG A 91 9.39 3.13 -11.64
CA ARG A 91 8.33 3.85 -10.91
C ARG A 91 8.69 4.33 -9.50
N ASN A 92 9.73 3.79 -8.88
CA ASN A 92 10.24 4.23 -7.58
C ASN A 92 11.76 4.43 -7.65
N ILE A 93 12.20 5.66 -7.44
CA ILE A 93 13.60 6.05 -7.58
C ILE A 93 14.03 6.84 -6.36
N ILE A 94 15.22 6.55 -5.84
CA ILE A 94 15.92 7.41 -4.89
C ILE A 94 17.12 8.01 -5.60
N ILE A 95 17.27 9.34 -5.55
CA ILE A 95 18.46 10.04 -6.02
C ILE A 95 19.24 10.50 -4.79
N VAL A 96 20.47 10.03 -4.66
CA VAL A 96 21.41 10.47 -3.61
C VAL A 96 22.22 11.64 -4.14
N ASP A 97 22.08 12.80 -3.51
CA ASP A 97 22.70 14.05 -3.94
C ASP A 97 23.53 14.67 -2.80
N VAL A 98 24.79 14.24 -2.71
CA VAL A 98 25.74 14.71 -1.70
C VAL A 98 26.69 15.73 -2.31
N ARG A 99 26.55 17.00 -1.92
CA ARG A 99 27.35 18.13 -2.42
C ARG A 99 27.51 19.20 -1.34
N ASP A 100 28.69 19.79 -1.27
CA ASP A 100 29.07 20.85 -0.31
C ASP A 100 28.29 22.18 -0.47
N ILE A 101 27.53 22.34 -1.56
CA ILE A 101 26.62 23.46 -1.78
C ILE A 101 25.43 23.47 -0.82
N TYR A 102 25.12 22.34 -0.19
CA TYR A 102 24.02 22.22 0.76
C TYR A 102 24.47 22.62 2.16
N THR A 103 23.58 23.19 2.95
CA THR A 103 23.87 23.58 4.35
C THR A 103 23.24 22.64 5.37
N LYS A 104 22.30 21.78 4.94
CA LYS A 104 21.61 20.79 5.78
C LYS A 104 21.03 19.68 4.91
N PRO A 105 20.87 18.45 5.45
CA PRO A 105 20.15 17.41 4.76
C PRO A 105 18.67 17.74 4.54
N ALA A 106 18.11 17.25 3.44
CA ALA A 106 16.70 17.45 3.13
C ALA A 106 16.15 16.35 2.23
N PHE A 107 14.87 16.03 2.42
CA PHE A 107 14.10 15.29 1.43
C PHE A 107 13.41 16.23 0.45
N LYS A 108 13.43 15.81 -0.80
CA LYS A 108 12.67 16.41 -1.89
C LYS A 108 12.02 15.31 -2.69
N TYR A 109 10.80 15.50 -3.17
CA TYR A 109 10.19 14.51 -4.05
C TYR A 109 9.52 15.11 -5.27
N ALA A 110 9.54 14.34 -6.35
CA ALA A 110 8.84 14.65 -7.58
C ALA A 110 7.96 13.45 -8.00
N LYS A 111 6.84 13.77 -8.65
CA LYS A 111 5.93 12.80 -9.27
C LYS A 111 6.00 12.94 -10.78
N ASP A 112 5.90 11.80 -11.46
CA ASP A 112 5.68 11.69 -12.90
C ASP A 112 6.68 12.49 -13.76
N VAL A 113 7.95 12.49 -13.37
CA VAL A 113 9.01 13.27 -14.03
C VAL A 113 9.34 12.71 -15.41
N TYR A 114 9.52 11.39 -15.49
CA TYR A 114 9.89 10.70 -16.73
C TYR A 114 8.84 9.71 -17.20
N ALA A 115 8.08 9.13 -16.27
CA ALA A 115 7.05 8.14 -16.55
C ALA A 115 5.91 8.25 -15.53
N ALA A 116 4.74 7.65 -15.77
CA ALA A 116 3.61 7.69 -14.84
C ALA A 116 3.00 6.29 -14.61
N PRO A 117 2.60 5.92 -13.37
CA PRO A 117 2.78 6.66 -12.12
C PRO A 117 4.20 6.49 -11.54
N GLN A 118 4.98 7.57 -11.41
CA GLN A 118 6.36 7.54 -10.89
C GLN A 118 6.54 8.41 -9.66
N LEU A 119 7.42 7.96 -8.77
CA LEU A 119 7.85 8.70 -7.60
C LEU A 119 9.38 8.70 -7.52
N ILE A 120 9.94 9.90 -7.39
CA ILE A 120 11.38 10.12 -7.22
C ILE A 120 11.59 10.84 -5.89
N LEU A 121 12.35 10.23 -4.99
CA LEU A 121 12.81 10.84 -3.74
C LEU A 121 14.27 11.26 -3.90
N THR A 122 14.56 12.56 -3.83
CA THR A 122 15.92 13.08 -3.75
C THR A 122 16.29 13.29 -2.29
N ILE A 123 17.39 12.68 -1.86
CA ILE A 123 17.97 12.88 -0.53
C ILE A 123 19.22 13.74 -0.71
N GLN A 124 19.14 14.99 -0.26
CA GLN A 124 20.23 15.95 -0.35
C GLN A 124 21.01 15.97 0.96
N ALA A 125 22.34 16.11 0.90
CA ALA A 125 23.18 16.31 2.08
C ALA A 125 24.50 17.05 1.74
N PRO A 126 25.09 17.81 2.68
CA PRO A 126 26.37 18.49 2.47
C PRO A 126 27.56 17.53 2.32
N ASN A 127 27.52 16.39 3.01
CA ASN A 127 28.62 15.41 3.06
C ASN A 127 28.07 14.01 3.43
N GLU A 128 28.93 12.99 3.33
CA GLU A 128 28.56 11.59 3.57
C GLU A 128 28.12 11.33 5.02
N GLN A 129 28.75 11.96 6.01
CA GLN A 129 28.43 11.74 7.43
C GLN A 129 27.04 12.27 7.79
N GLU A 130 26.70 13.46 7.29
CA GLU A 130 25.36 14.02 7.47
C GLU A 130 24.29 13.26 6.68
N PHE A 131 24.63 12.72 5.51
CA PHE A 131 23.73 11.84 4.77
C PHE A 131 23.41 10.57 5.56
N GLU A 132 24.43 9.87 6.05
CA GLU A 132 24.30 8.64 6.84
C GLU A 132 23.36 8.85 8.02
N LYS A 133 23.69 9.84 8.87
CA LYS A 133 22.89 10.21 10.04
C LYS A 133 21.45 10.56 9.65
N PHE A 134 21.26 11.35 8.60
CA PHE A 134 19.92 11.76 8.17
C PHE A 134 19.07 10.58 7.72
N VAL A 135 19.65 9.63 6.99
CA VAL A 135 18.95 8.42 6.54
C VAL A 135 18.57 7.53 7.72
N GLU A 136 19.46 7.34 8.69
CA GLU A 136 19.20 6.56 9.90
C GLU A 136 18.08 7.17 10.76
N GLU A 137 18.15 8.47 11.02
CA GLU A 137 17.15 9.20 11.81
C GLU A 137 15.76 9.21 11.14
N ASN A 138 15.70 9.10 9.82
CA ASN A 138 14.46 9.19 9.03
C ASN A 138 14.06 7.85 8.38
N LYS A 139 14.59 6.73 8.87
CA LYS A 139 14.32 5.37 8.37
C LYS A 139 12.84 5.10 8.09
N GLN A 140 11.97 5.33 9.09
CA GLN A 140 10.54 5.03 8.94
C GLN A 140 9.87 5.93 7.90
N GLN A 141 10.29 7.19 7.78
CA GLN A 141 9.74 8.12 6.79
C GLN A 141 10.08 7.66 5.36
N ILE A 142 11.29 7.16 5.11
CA ILE A 142 11.71 6.63 3.80
C ILE A 142 10.88 5.37 3.45
N ILE A 143 10.76 4.44 4.39
CA ILE A 143 9.98 3.21 4.20
C ILE A 143 8.51 3.55 3.92
N ASP A 144 7.90 4.37 4.77
CA ASP A 144 6.49 4.78 4.64
C ASP A 144 6.23 5.50 3.33
N PHE A 145 7.16 6.35 2.87
CA PHE A 145 7.00 7.09 1.62
C PHE A 145 6.76 6.14 0.44
N PHE A 146 7.63 5.14 0.25
CA PHE A 146 7.47 4.21 -0.87
C PHE A 146 6.38 3.15 -0.65
N THR A 147 6.15 2.70 0.59
CA THR A 147 5.05 1.75 0.85
C THR A 147 3.69 2.39 0.61
N ARG A 148 3.48 3.64 1.04
CA ARG A 148 2.23 4.38 0.81
C ARG A 148 2.02 4.70 -0.66
N ALA A 149 3.08 5.01 -1.42
CA ALA A 149 2.96 5.17 -2.87
C ALA A 149 2.48 3.90 -3.57
N GLU A 150 3.05 2.74 -3.23
CA GLU A 150 2.59 1.47 -3.79
C GLU A 150 1.17 1.13 -3.33
N MET A 151 0.81 1.38 -2.07
CA MET A 151 -0.57 1.20 -1.59
C MET A 151 -1.54 2.11 -2.34
N ASN A 152 -1.21 3.38 -2.57
CA ASN A 152 -2.06 4.30 -3.34
C ASN A 152 -2.25 3.85 -4.79
N ARG A 153 -1.22 3.27 -5.42
CA ARG A 153 -1.36 2.64 -6.74
C ARG A 153 -2.34 1.46 -6.70
N GLN A 154 -2.30 0.64 -5.64
CA GLN A 154 -3.26 -0.46 -5.44
C GLN A 154 -4.69 0.07 -5.18
N ILE A 155 -4.85 1.09 -4.34
CA ILE A 155 -6.15 1.72 -4.06
C ILE A 155 -6.76 2.29 -5.35
N ALA A 156 -5.97 2.96 -6.19
CA ALA A 156 -6.43 3.46 -7.49
C ALA A 156 -6.89 2.32 -8.43
N GLN A 157 -6.25 1.15 -8.36
CA GLN A 157 -6.72 -0.03 -9.10
C GLN A 157 -8.02 -0.57 -8.51
N LEU A 158 -8.11 -0.69 -7.19
CA LEU A 158 -9.29 -1.16 -6.46
C LEU A 158 -10.51 -0.27 -6.74
N GLN A 159 -10.34 1.04 -6.83
CA GLN A 159 -11.42 1.97 -7.18
C GLN A 159 -12.18 1.57 -8.46
N HIS A 160 -11.47 0.97 -9.43
CA HIS A 160 -12.04 0.59 -10.72
C HIS A 160 -12.25 -0.92 -10.89
N LYS A 161 -11.63 -1.75 -10.06
CA LYS A 161 -11.57 -3.21 -10.20
C LYS A 161 -11.77 -3.96 -8.89
N HIS A 162 -12.65 -3.46 -8.03
CA HIS A 162 -13.03 -4.18 -6.81
C HIS A 162 -14.18 -5.15 -7.05
N ASN A 163 -14.40 -6.01 -6.07
CA ASN A 163 -15.52 -6.94 -6.06
C ASN A 163 -16.82 -6.25 -5.58
N ASP A 164 -17.64 -5.77 -6.52
CA ASP A 164 -18.93 -5.10 -6.23
C ASP A 164 -19.87 -5.93 -5.35
N TYR A 165 -19.88 -7.26 -5.53
CA TYR A 165 -20.73 -8.16 -4.73
C TYR A 165 -20.32 -8.14 -3.26
N ILE A 166 -19.02 -8.26 -2.98
CA ILE A 166 -18.51 -8.23 -1.61
C ILE A 166 -18.70 -6.84 -0.99
N SER A 167 -18.39 -5.77 -1.73
CA SER A 167 -18.60 -4.39 -1.26
C SER A 167 -20.07 -4.14 -0.90
N THR A 168 -21.01 -4.61 -1.73
CA THR A 168 -22.46 -4.52 -1.46
C THR A 168 -22.87 -5.29 -0.20
N LYS A 169 -22.28 -6.48 0.02
CA LYS A 169 -22.54 -7.29 1.22
C LYS A 169 -22.01 -6.62 2.49
N VAL A 170 -20.82 -6.04 2.44
CA VAL A 170 -20.26 -5.27 3.56
C VAL A 170 -21.12 -4.04 3.84
N GLY A 171 -21.52 -3.30 2.81
CA GLY A 171 -22.41 -2.14 2.92
C GLY A 171 -23.75 -2.50 3.56
N SER A 172 -24.39 -3.56 3.10
CA SER A 172 -25.71 -3.97 3.62
C SER A 172 -25.67 -4.44 5.08
N LYS A 173 -24.53 -4.96 5.55
CA LYS A 173 -24.40 -5.58 6.87
C LYS A 173 -23.80 -4.64 7.92
N PHE A 174 -22.89 -3.76 7.51
CA PHE A 174 -22.13 -2.88 8.41
C PHE A 174 -22.29 -1.40 8.09
N ASP A 175 -23.09 -1.02 7.10
CA ASP A 175 -23.19 0.35 6.60
C ASP A 175 -21.83 0.97 6.24
N CYS A 176 -20.87 0.11 5.87
CA CYS A 176 -19.50 0.48 5.52
C CYS A 176 -19.26 0.26 4.03
N ASP A 177 -18.39 1.07 3.44
CA ASP A 177 -17.90 0.83 2.08
C ASP A 177 -16.44 0.35 2.14
N ILE A 178 -16.08 -0.58 1.28
CA ILE A 178 -14.71 -1.11 1.19
C ILE A 178 -14.47 -1.64 -0.21
N TRP A 179 -13.26 -1.45 -0.73
CA TRP A 179 -12.83 -2.03 -1.99
C TRP A 179 -11.90 -3.20 -1.73
N LEU A 180 -12.27 -4.37 -2.24
CA LEU A 180 -11.50 -5.60 -2.14
C LEU A 180 -11.20 -6.14 -3.54
N PRO A 181 -10.06 -6.82 -3.75
CA PRO A 181 -9.72 -7.40 -5.04
C PRO A 181 -10.83 -8.32 -5.58
N ALA A 182 -11.05 -8.28 -6.89
CA ALA A 182 -12.09 -9.06 -7.57
C ALA A 182 -11.98 -10.58 -7.31
N GLU A 183 -10.77 -11.06 -7.03
CA GLU A 183 -10.44 -12.46 -6.78
C GLU A 183 -11.06 -13.04 -5.50
N LEU A 184 -11.47 -12.19 -4.52
CA LEU A 184 -12.15 -12.64 -3.31
C LEU A 184 -13.62 -12.98 -3.61
N ALA A 185 -13.85 -14.14 -4.24
CA ALA A 185 -15.18 -14.55 -4.70
C ALA A 185 -15.92 -15.51 -3.75
N SER A 186 -15.22 -16.20 -2.85
CA SER A 186 -15.84 -17.05 -1.83
C SER A 186 -16.23 -16.20 -0.64
N SER A 187 -17.39 -16.48 -0.01
CA SER A 187 -17.80 -15.73 1.18
C SER A 187 -18.65 -16.55 2.16
N LYS A 188 -18.63 -16.12 3.42
CA LYS A 188 -19.45 -16.65 4.52
C LYS A 188 -19.94 -15.50 5.39
N GLU A 189 -21.22 -15.55 5.75
CA GLU A 189 -21.81 -14.62 6.70
C GLU A 189 -21.97 -15.28 8.07
N GLY A 190 -21.73 -14.50 9.12
CA GLY A 190 -22.02 -14.84 10.51
C GLY A 190 -22.85 -13.75 11.19
N LYS A 191 -23.08 -13.91 12.49
CA LYS A 191 -23.64 -12.82 13.31
C LYS A 191 -22.59 -11.72 13.46
N ASP A 192 -22.91 -10.50 13.04
CA ASP A 192 -22.02 -9.34 13.09
C ASP A 192 -20.62 -9.60 12.49
N PHE A 193 -20.53 -10.54 11.53
CA PHE A 193 -19.29 -11.04 10.95
C PHE A 193 -19.48 -11.35 9.46
N PHE A 194 -18.49 -11.05 8.66
CA PHE A 194 -18.41 -11.39 7.25
C PHE A 194 -16.98 -11.82 6.89
N TRP A 195 -16.86 -12.88 6.10
CA TRP A 195 -15.59 -13.39 5.58
C TRP A 195 -15.67 -13.52 4.07
N ALA A 196 -14.65 -13.04 3.37
CA ALA A 196 -14.41 -13.32 1.96
C ALA A 196 -13.01 -13.90 1.74
N SER A 197 -12.87 -14.77 0.75
CA SER A 197 -11.59 -15.37 0.40
C SER A 197 -11.47 -15.73 -1.08
N THR A 198 -10.23 -15.92 -1.51
CA THR A 198 -9.94 -16.56 -2.81
C THR A 198 -10.21 -18.06 -2.80
N ASN A 199 -10.21 -18.69 -1.62
CA ASN A 199 -10.39 -20.13 -1.40
C ASN A 199 -9.43 -20.99 -2.22
N THR A 200 -8.17 -20.56 -2.32
CA THR A 200 -7.11 -21.29 -3.03
C THR A 200 -6.32 -22.18 -2.07
N ALA A 201 -5.67 -23.22 -2.59
CA ALA A 201 -4.82 -24.09 -1.77
C ALA A 201 -3.47 -23.44 -1.38
N THR A 202 -3.03 -22.44 -2.15
CA THR A 202 -1.79 -21.69 -1.95
C THR A 202 -2.00 -20.24 -2.36
N GLY A 203 -1.34 -19.32 -1.65
CA GLY A 203 -1.59 -17.89 -1.82
C GLY A 203 -3.03 -17.50 -1.50
N ASP A 204 -3.67 -18.18 -0.54
CA ASP A 204 -5.05 -17.87 -0.17
C ASP A 204 -5.12 -16.56 0.58
N GLN A 205 -5.93 -15.67 0.04
CA GLN A 205 -6.11 -14.31 0.47
C GLN A 205 -7.48 -14.19 1.10
N ASN A 206 -7.50 -13.70 2.33
CA ASN A 206 -8.71 -13.65 3.12
C ASN A 206 -8.92 -12.24 3.65
N PHE A 207 -10.18 -11.85 3.71
CA PHE A 207 -10.66 -10.62 4.34
C PHE A 207 -11.79 -10.96 5.29
N VAL A 208 -11.76 -10.40 6.49
CA VAL A 208 -12.84 -10.49 7.46
C VAL A 208 -13.19 -9.11 7.98
N ILE A 209 -14.47 -8.88 8.22
CA ILE A 209 -14.96 -7.70 8.90
C ILE A 209 -16.01 -8.12 9.92
N TYR A 210 -15.93 -7.53 11.10
CA TYR A 210 -16.87 -7.79 12.17
C TYR A 210 -17.08 -6.58 13.06
N SER A 211 -18.18 -6.61 13.81
CA SER A 211 -18.55 -5.52 14.71
C SER A 211 -18.95 -5.99 16.09
N TYR A 212 -18.74 -5.13 17.09
CA TYR A 212 -19.16 -5.36 18.46
C TYR A 212 -19.35 -4.03 19.21
N PRO A 213 -20.15 -3.96 20.29
CA PRO A 213 -20.37 -2.72 21.02
C PRO A 213 -19.07 -2.11 21.54
N TYR A 214 -18.95 -0.78 21.45
CA TYR A 214 -17.89 -0.07 22.13
C TYR A 214 -18.23 0.07 23.62
N THR A 215 -17.31 -0.31 24.50
CA THR A 215 -17.52 -0.18 25.96
C THR A 215 -16.71 0.97 26.52
N ASP A 216 -15.41 0.98 26.27
CA ASP A 216 -14.46 1.92 26.85
C ASP A 216 -13.10 1.87 26.14
N LYS A 217 -12.16 2.70 26.59
CA LYS A 217 -10.83 2.85 25.98
C LYS A 217 -10.00 1.55 25.98
N ASN A 218 -10.25 0.60 26.89
CA ASN A 218 -9.53 -0.68 26.90
C ASN A 218 -9.80 -1.52 25.65
N THR A 219 -10.83 -1.16 24.87
CA THR A 219 -11.09 -1.75 23.55
C THR A 219 -9.89 -1.69 22.60
N PHE A 220 -9.02 -0.68 22.76
CA PHE A 220 -7.86 -0.43 21.90
C PHE A 220 -6.54 -0.87 22.56
N THR A 221 -6.56 -1.93 23.38
CA THR A 221 -5.36 -2.59 23.88
C THR A 221 -5.07 -3.88 23.12
N LYS A 222 -3.80 -4.29 23.12
CA LYS A 222 -3.35 -5.56 22.52
C LYS A 222 -4.11 -6.75 23.13
N GLU A 223 -4.23 -6.78 24.44
CA GLU A 223 -4.85 -7.88 25.18
C GLU A 223 -6.34 -8.01 24.84
N TYR A 224 -7.05 -6.88 24.80
CA TYR A 224 -8.46 -6.87 24.41
C TYR A 224 -8.64 -7.28 22.95
N PHE A 225 -7.81 -6.75 22.05
CA PHE A 225 -7.83 -7.11 20.63
C PHE A 225 -7.68 -8.61 20.44
N ILE A 226 -6.65 -9.23 21.03
CA ILE A 226 -6.39 -10.67 20.92
C ILE A 226 -7.57 -11.47 21.46
N HIS A 227 -8.07 -11.13 22.66
CA HIS A 227 -9.19 -11.83 23.27
C HIS A 227 -10.46 -11.75 22.41
N LYS A 228 -10.77 -10.56 21.88
CA LYS A 228 -11.93 -10.35 21.03
C LYS A 228 -11.79 -11.07 19.68
N ARG A 229 -10.62 -10.96 19.03
CA ARG A 229 -10.30 -11.65 17.78
C ARG A 229 -10.47 -13.15 17.95
N ASP A 230 -9.86 -13.76 18.97
CA ASP A 230 -9.97 -15.21 19.21
C ASP A 230 -11.43 -15.65 19.45
N SER A 231 -12.21 -14.85 20.18
CA SER A 231 -13.65 -15.13 20.36
C SER A 231 -14.42 -15.12 19.04
N VAL A 232 -14.16 -14.14 18.16
CA VAL A 232 -14.85 -14.01 16.87
C VAL A 232 -14.39 -15.08 15.88
N MET A 233 -13.08 -15.28 15.75
CA MET A 233 -12.50 -16.26 14.81
C MET A 233 -12.89 -17.69 15.20
N LYS A 234 -12.91 -18.02 16.49
CA LYS A 234 -13.36 -19.34 16.97
C LYS A 234 -14.80 -19.66 16.57
N ALA A 235 -15.69 -18.68 16.65
CA ALA A 235 -17.10 -18.88 16.32
C ALA A 235 -17.36 -18.97 14.81
N ASN A 236 -16.51 -18.33 13.99
CA ASN A 236 -16.82 -18.11 12.58
C ASN A 236 -15.90 -18.86 11.60
N ILE A 237 -14.68 -19.22 11.98
CA ILE A 237 -13.68 -19.87 11.12
C ILE A 237 -13.28 -21.23 11.73
N PRO A 238 -14.13 -22.27 11.57
CA PRO A 238 -13.81 -23.62 11.99
C PRO A 238 -12.75 -24.24 11.07
N GLY A 239 -12.02 -25.23 11.58
CA GLY A 239 -11.17 -26.09 10.76
C GLY A 239 -11.93 -27.27 10.15
N ALA A 240 -11.19 -28.17 9.51
CA ALA A 240 -11.77 -29.32 8.80
C ALA A 240 -12.46 -30.36 9.72
N LYS A 241 -12.12 -30.37 11.01
CA LYS A 241 -12.69 -31.29 12.01
C LYS A 241 -13.29 -30.54 13.19
N GLU A 242 -14.23 -31.18 13.86
CA GLU A 242 -14.80 -30.66 15.11
C GLU A 242 -13.69 -30.34 16.13
N GLY A 243 -13.83 -29.21 16.81
CA GLY A 243 -12.85 -28.71 17.77
C GLY A 243 -11.68 -27.92 17.16
N MET A 244 -11.52 -27.90 15.83
CA MET A 244 -10.54 -27.04 15.15
C MET A 244 -11.11 -25.65 14.87
N TYR A 245 -10.31 -24.61 15.09
CA TYR A 245 -10.69 -23.23 14.84
C TYR A 245 -9.49 -22.29 14.75
N MET A 246 -9.65 -21.18 14.04
CA MET A 246 -8.62 -20.15 13.97
C MET A 246 -8.40 -19.48 15.33
N SER A 247 -7.13 -19.31 15.70
CA SER A 247 -6.67 -18.57 16.86
C SER A 247 -5.48 -17.66 16.51
N THR A 248 -5.11 -16.82 17.46
CA THR A 248 -4.01 -15.86 17.33
C THR A 248 -2.73 -16.44 17.94
N ASP A 249 -1.59 -16.20 17.31
CA ASP A 249 -0.30 -16.36 17.98
C ASP A 249 0.07 -15.10 18.76
N SER A 250 -0.45 -15.00 19.99
CA SER A 250 -0.43 -13.78 20.81
C SER A 250 0.96 -13.17 21.02
N ILE A 251 2.02 -13.99 21.07
CA ILE A 251 3.41 -13.54 21.24
C ILE A 251 3.88 -12.71 20.04
N THR A 252 3.37 -13.04 18.85
CA THR A 252 3.77 -12.40 17.58
C THR A 252 3.01 -11.11 17.30
N VAL A 253 1.98 -10.80 18.10
CA VAL A 253 1.11 -9.65 17.84
C VAL A 253 1.80 -8.37 18.27
N ASP A 254 1.87 -7.41 17.36
CA ASP A 254 2.20 -6.01 17.67
C ASP A 254 1.01 -5.12 17.34
N VAL A 255 0.83 -4.05 18.12
CA VAL A 255 -0.24 -3.07 17.88
C VAL A 255 0.34 -1.66 17.90
N ARG A 256 -0.15 -0.82 16.98
CA ARG A 256 0.26 0.58 16.92
C ARG A 256 -0.89 1.48 16.47
N PRO A 257 -0.89 2.76 16.89
CA PRO A 257 -1.82 3.73 16.37
C PRO A 257 -1.41 4.12 14.94
N ILE A 258 -2.39 4.21 14.05
CA ILE A 258 -2.26 4.79 12.72
C ILE A 258 -3.43 5.77 12.46
N ASP A 259 -3.26 6.62 11.47
CA ASP A 259 -4.31 7.52 10.97
C ASP A 259 -4.91 6.94 9.69
N VAL A 260 -6.21 6.70 9.68
CA VAL A 260 -6.98 6.35 8.48
C VAL A 260 -8.14 7.33 8.38
N HIS A 261 -8.19 8.06 7.27
CA HIS A 261 -9.18 9.11 7.00
C HIS A 261 -9.23 10.24 8.06
N GLY A 262 -8.11 10.55 8.70
CA GLY A 262 -8.02 11.60 9.73
C GLY A 262 -8.53 11.17 11.10
N ASP A 263 -8.80 9.87 11.30
CA ASP A 263 -9.32 9.31 12.54
C ASP A 263 -8.42 8.18 13.07
N TYR A 264 -8.37 8.08 14.40
CA TYR A 264 -7.60 7.04 15.10
C TYR A 264 -8.01 5.64 14.65
N THR A 265 -7.01 4.85 14.28
CA THR A 265 -7.15 3.43 13.95
C THR A 265 -6.08 2.65 14.68
N MET A 266 -6.44 1.56 15.35
CA MET A 266 -5.47 0.62 15.88
C MET A 266 -5.11 -0.39 14.79
N GLU A 267 -3.87 -0.37 14.33
CA GLU A 267 -3.30 -1.42 13.49
C GLU A 267 -2.79 -2.54 14.39
N ALA A 268 -3.16 -3.78 14.07
CA ALA A 268 -2.56 -4.96 14.66
C ALA A 268 -1.95 -5.84 13.57
N ARG A 269 -0.73 -6.32 13.79
CA ARG A 269 -0.04 -7.29 12.91
C ARG A 269 0.38 -8.49 13.72
N GLY A 270 0.33 -9.67 13.15
CA GLY A 270 0.79 -10.88 13.83
C GLY A 270 0.51 -12.13 13.03
N LEU A 271 0.66 -13.28 13.66
CA LEU A 271 0.37 -14.57 13.06
C LEU A 271 -0.96 -15.14 13.56
N TRP A 272 -1.71 -15.73 12.65
CA TRP A 272 -2.83 -16.61 12.97
C TRP A 272 -2.39 -18.06 12.81
N ARG A 273 -3.07 -18.96 13.54
CA ARG A 273 -2.89 -20.41 13.44
C ARG A 273 -4.22 -21.12 13.58
N MET A 274 -4.34 -22.30 13.03
CA MET A 274 -5.49 -23.17 13.22
C MET A 274 -5.22 -24.07 14.44
N LYS A 275 -6.04 -23.96 15.49
CA LYS A 275 -5.92 -24.87 16.62
C LYS A 275 -6.27 -26.29 16.17
N GLY A 276 -5.39 -27.24 16.48
CA GLY A 276 -5.53 -28.64 16.08
C GLY A 276 -4.99 -28.94 14.68
N ASP A 277 -4.33 -27.98 14.01
CA ASP A 277 -3.70 -28.16 12.71
C ASP A 277 -2.41 -27.29 12.62
N PHE A 278 -1.63 -27.44 11.56
CA PHE A 278 -0.40 -26.69 11.31
C PHE A 278 -0.61 -25.49 10.38
N MET A 279 -1.85 -25.25 9.92
CA MET A 279 -2.17 -24.08 9.12
C MET A 279 -1.96 -22.78 9.91
N GLY A 280 -1.39 -21.79 9.24
CA GLY A 280 -1.18 -20.47 9.82
C GLY A 280 -0.59 -19.50 8.80
N GLY A 281 -0.41 -18.25 9.22
CA GLY A 281 0.15 -17.20 8.38
C GLY A 281 0.00 -15.81 8.99
N PRO A 282 0.43 -14.77 8.27
CA PRO A 282 0.34 -13.40 8.74
C PRO A 282 -1.08 -12.84 8.61
N PHE A 283 -1.42 -11.89 9.49
CA PHE A 283 -2.58 -11.02 9.38
C PHE A 283 -2.21 -9.55 9.62
N VAL A 284 -3.03 -8.66 9.07
CA VAL A 284 -3.04 -7.21 9.36
C VAL A 284 -4.47 -6.79 9.62
N SER A 285 -4.71 -6.06 10.70
CA SER A 285 -6.05 -5.68 11.17
C SER A 285 -6.13 -4.20 11.47
N HIS A 286 -7.20 -3.54 11.02
CA HIS A 286 -7.58 -2.18 11.38
C HIS A 286 -8.81 -2.23 12.26
N THR A 287 -8.69 -1.73 13.50
CA THR A 287 -9.80 -1.61 14.44
C THR A 287 -10.15 -0.14 14.66
N ARG A 288 -11.41 0.23 14.42
CA ARG A 288 -11.89 1.62 14.37
C ARG A 288 -13.21 1.79 15.11
N LEU A 289 -13.42 2.95 15.71
CA LEU A 289 -14.67 3.32 16.36
C LEU A 289 -15.65 3.92 15.35
N ASP A 290 -16.74 3.22 15.07
CA ASP A 290 -17.91 3.78 14.41
C ASP A 290 -18.69 4.63 15.43
N LYS A 291 -18.36 5.92 15.46
CA LYS A 291 -18.93 6.91 16.40
C LYS A 291 -20.44 7.07 16.23
N ALA A 292 -20.98 6.88 15.02
CA ALA A 292 -22.41 7.07 14.75
C ALA A 292 -23.26 5.98 15.41
N ASN A 293 -22.76 4.74 15.40
CA ASN A 293 -23.49 3.59 15.94
C ASN A 293 -22.92 3.08 17.29
N GLN A 294 -21.94 3.78 17.87
CA GLN A 294 -21.27 3.41 19.13
C GLN A 294 -20.79 1.94 19.16
N ARG A 295 -20.19 1.52 18.05
CA ARG A 295 -19.66 0.16 17.87
C ARG A 295 -18.24 0.22 17.32
N ILE A 296 -17.55 -0.89 17.48
CA ILE A 296 -16.25 -1.11 16.86
C ILE A 296 -16.46 -1.85 15.57
N ILE A 297 -15.73 -1.42 14.53
CA ILE A 297 -15.55 -2.15 13.29
C ILE A 297 -14.10 -2.60 13.25
N THR A 298 -13.88 -3.91 13.16
CA THR A 298 -12.58 -4.48 12.89
C THR A 298 -12.60 -5.12 11.52
N ALA A 299 -11.71 -4.66 10.65
CA ALA A 299 -11.46 -5.26 9.34
C ALA A 299 -10.04 -5.81 9.31
N GLU A 300 -9.88 -7.05 8.87
CA GLU A 300 -8.61 -7.76 8.88
C GLU A 300 -8.41 -8.52 7.57
N ILE A 301 -7.16 -8.54 7.12
CA ILE A 301 -6.70 -9.43 6.06
C ILE A 301 -5.79 -10.48 6.66
N PHE A 302 -5.85 -11.71 6.14
CA PHE A 302 -4.89 -12.74 6.49
C PHE A 302 -4.56 -13.61 5.28
N VAL A 303 -3.37 -14.19 5.29
CA VAL A 303 -2.85 -14.99 4.16
C VAL A 303 -2.50 -16.39 4.62
N TYR A 304 -2.92 -17.40 3.86
CA TYR A 304 -2.41 -18.76 3.95
C TYR A 304 -1.59 -19.10 2.70
N SER A 305 -0.28 -19.31 2.86
CA SER A 305 0.59 -19.69 1.74
C SER A 305 1.82 -20.44 2.26
N PRO A 306 1.69 -21.74 2.58
CA PRO A 306 2.80 -22.53 3.10
C PRO A 306 3.99 -22.53 2.13
N ASP A 307 5.21 -22.52 2.68
CA ASP A 307 6.49 -22.57 1.95
C ASP A 307 6.70 -21.50 0.86
N LYS A 308 5.93 -20.41 0.91
CA LYS A 308 6.07 -19.26 0.00
C LYS A 308 6.30 -17.96 0.77
N LEU A 309 6.91 -17.01 0.07
CA LEU A 309 6.98 -15.60 0.47
C LEU A 309 5.59 -14.98 0.46
N LYS A 310 5.29 -14.16 1.47
CA LYS A 310 3.93 -13.67 1.77
C LYS A 310 3.86 -12.14 1.73
N ARG A 311 4.99 -11.43 1.75
CA ARG A 311 5.06 -9.96 1.76
C ARG A 311 4.15 -9.32 0.71
N ASN A 312 4.25 -9.75 -0.55
CA ASN A 312 3.49 -9.15 -1.63
C ASN A 312 1.99 -9.44 -1.51
N LEU A 313 1.60 -10.64 -1.06
CA LEU A 313 0.20 -11.01 -0.84
C LEU A 313 -0.43 -10.17 0.28
N VAL A 314 0.29 -10.02 1.40
CA VAL A 314 -0.13 -9.19 2.54
C VAL A 314 -0.30 -7.74 2.08
N ARG A 315 0.73 -7.15 1.47
CA ARG A 315 0.71 -5.74 1.05
C ARG A 315 -0.36 -5.42 0.00
N MET A 316 -0.62 -6.36 -0.92
CA MET A 316 -1.68 -6.19 -1.91
C MET A 316 -3.06 -6.10 -1.25
N LEU A 317 -3.34 -6.95 -0.25
CA LEU A 317 -4.62 -6.90 0.49
C LEU A 317 -4.69 -5.75 1.47
N GLU A 318 -3.57 -5.41 2.11
CA GLU A 318 -3.48 -4.37 3.12
C GLU A 318 -4.00 -3.02 2.61
N ALA A 319 -3.75 -2.71 1.32
CA ALA A 319 -4.30 -1.53 0.67
C ALA A 319 -5.84 -1.43 0.81
N SER A 320 -6.55 -2.56 0.79
CA SER A 320 -8.01 -2.63 0.96
C SER A 320 -8.46 -2.10 2.33
N LEU A 321 -7.68 -2.33 3.38
CA LEU A 321 -8.01 -1.88 4.74
C LEU A 321 -8.02 -0.35 4.86
N TYR A 322 -7.22 0.34 4.04
CA TYR A 322 -7.21 1.79 3.93
C TYR A 322 -8.38 2.35 3.10
N THR A 323 -9.10 1.50 2.37
CA THR A 323 -10.30 1.91 1.62
C THR A 323 -11.57 1.83 2.46
N LEU A 324 -11.52 1.18 3.64
CA LEU A 324 -12.69 1.02 4.50
C LEU A 324 -13.20 2.38 4.96
N LYS A 325 -14.43 2.69 4.57
CA LYS A 325 -15.15 3.91 4.94
C LYS A 325 -16.26 3.56 5.93
N LEU A 326 -16.19 4.17 7.10
CA LEU A 326 -17.23 4.02 8.13
C LEU A 326 -18.48 4.87 7.81
N PRO A 327 -19.64 4.60 8.43
CA PRO A 327 -20.92 5.25 8.06
C PRO A 327 -20.89 6.80 8.09
N ALA A 328 -20.15 7.39 9.03
CA ALA A 328 -20.06 8.84 9.18
C ALA A 328 -18.99 9.51 8.30
N GLU A 329 -18.17 8.74 7.61
CA GLU A 329 -17.05 9.27 6.82
C GLU A 329 -17.53 9.74 5.45
N LYS A 330 -16.95 10.84 4.96
CA LYS A 330 -17.35 11.44 3.67
C LYS A 330 -16.32 11.25 2.57
N VAL A 331 -15.06 11.02 2.91
CA VAL A 331 -13.96 10.97 1.94
C VAL A 331 -13.29 9.61 2.01
N GLN A 332 -13.16 8.98 0.86
CA GLN A 332 -12.24 7.88 0.59
C GLN A 332 -11.14 8.48 -0.28
N GLY A 333 -9.87 8.38 0.15
CA GLY A 333 -8.79 9.14 -0.47
C GLY A 333 -7.46 8.41 -0.44
N GLU A 334 -6.48 8.97 -1.15
CA GLU A 334 -5.10 8.49 -1.09
C GLU A 334 -4.56 8.59 0.35
N ILE A 335 -3.78 7.59 0.74
CA ILE A 335 -3.00 7.61 1.97
C ILE A 335 -1.99 8.77 1.86
N PRO A 336 -1.94 9.71 2.84
CA PRO A 336 -1.02 10.84 2.79
C PRO A 336 0.44 10.39 2.73
N MET A 337 1.23 11.01 1.85
CA MET A 337 2.65 10.68 1.63
C MET A 337 3.60 11.18 2.75
N GLY A 338 3.06 11.66 3.87
CA GLY A 338 3.83 12.24 4.98
C GLY A 338 4.41 13.64 4.67
N ASN A 339 5.28 14.12 5.57
CA ASN A 339 5.87 15.47 5.52
C ASN A 339 7.12 15.51 4.61
N VAL A 340 6.98 15.16 3.34
CA VAL A 340 8.04 15.34 2.34
C VAL A 340 7.70 16.56 1.48
N ALA A 341 8.63 17.50 1.29
CA ALA A 341 8.39 18.68 0.46
C ALA A 341 8.36 18.29 -1.03
N ARG A 342 7.31 18.69 -1.74
CA ARG A 342 7.19 18.47 -3.19
C ARG A 342 8.10 19.46 -3.90
N GLU A 343 8.95 18.97 -4.80
CA GLU A 343 9.64 19.85 -5.74
C GLU A 343 8.62 20.44 -6.71
N GLU A 344 8.62 21.77 -6.81
CA GLU A 344 7.96 22.45 -7.92
C GLU A 344 8.66 22.01 -9.21
N GLN A 345 7.88 21.47 -10.15
CA GLN A 345 8.38 21.20 -11.48
C GLN A 345 8.74 22.54 -12.11
N THR A 346 10.02 22.91 -12.05
CA THR A 346 10.55 23.97 -12.90
C THR A 346 10.41 23.47 -14.33
N ASN A 347 9.47 24.06 -15.07
CA ASN A 347 9.26 23.80 -16.49
C ASN A 347 10.63 23.81 -17.18
N LYS A 348 11.06 22.66 -17.68
CA LYS A 348 12.17 22.57 -18.62
C LYS A 348 11.70 22.99 -20.00
#